data_AF-A0A352UH49-F1
#
_entry.id   AF-A0A352UH49-F1
#
_cell.length_a   1.000
_cell.length_b   1.000
_cell.length_c   1.000
_cell.angle_alpha   90.00
_cell.angle_beta   90.00
_cell.angle_gamma   90.00
#
_symmetry.space_group_name_H-M   'P 1'
#
loop_
_entity.id
_entity.type
_entity.pdbx_description
1 polymer ?
#
loop_
_entity_poly.entity_id
_entity_poly.type
_entity_poly.pdbx_seq_one_letter_code
_entity_poly.pdbx_strand_id
1 'polypeptide(L)'
;EPPPNSHARIDDGTAVPFELVKKVFDGIPEAHRPDRIAVPHRRDYALRDDVEQIQKMPPTVGKAFATLLPAVDADGNEIAGIRLPDVAVPLATYTGWTLRHRDIGGETQLLMFAGATMRFASTESQRVASGDPRPSIAERYPSKDQYLARVRHEAEKLVEQRYMLEEDIEFSVERAERFWDYLSTEG
;
A
#
# COMPACT_ATOMS: atom_id res chain seq x y z
N GLU A 1 3.07 27.29 10.70
CA GLU A 1 4.13 26.42 10.15
C GLU A 1 3.44 25.27 9.42
N PRO A 2 3.92 24.82 8.25
CA PRO A 2 3.35 23.64 7.58
C PRO A 2 3.59 22.36 8.41
N PRO A 3 2.74 21.33 8.28
CA PRO A 3 2.98 20.06 8.96
C PRO A 3 4.29 19.41 8.49
N PRO A 4 4.96 18.60 9.34
CA PRO A 4 6.13 17.83 8.94
C PRO A 4 5.86 16.93 7.73
N ASN A 5 6.93 16.59 6.99
CA ASN A 5 6.81 15.65 5.88
C ASN A 5 6.45 14.25 6.39
N SER A 6 5.53 13.58 5.69
CA SER A 6 5.09 12.22 6.03
C SER A 6 5.67 11.13 5.12
N HIS A 7 6.62 11.43 4.22
CA HIS A 7 7.19 10.38 3.35
C HIS A 7 7.94 9.33 4.17
N ALA A 8 8.05 8.11 3.63
CA ALA A 8 8.80 7.02 4.27
C ALA A 8 10.30 7.38 4.42
N ARG A 9 10.88 7.13 5.61
CA ARG A 9 12.27 7.48 5.95
C ARG A 9 13.01 6.32 6.61
N ILE A 10 14.34 6.34 6.46
CA ILE A 10 15.21 5.28 6.99
C ILE A 10 15.37 5.41 8.51
N ASP A 11 15.47 6.64 9.02
CA ASP A 11 15.78 6.93 10.42
C ASP A 11 14.61 6.67 11.39
N ASP A 12 13.37 6.74 10.90
CA ASP A 12 12.17 6.35 11.66
C ASP A 12 11.65 4.94 11.32
N GLY A 13 12.38 4.20 10.46
CA GLY A 13 12.06 2.81 10.11
C GLY A 13 10.85 2.63 9.18
N THR A 14 10.31 3.72 8.61
CA THR A 14 9.16 3.63 7.68
C THR A 14 9.57 3.39 6.22
N ALA A 15 10.85 3.47 5.88
CA ALA A 15 11.42 3.01 4.60
C ALA A 15 12.21 1.72 4.80
N VAL A 16 11.69 0.61 4.27
CA VAL A 16 12.18 -0.75 4.54
C VAL A 16 12.59 -1.50 3.27
N PRO A 17 13.49 -2.49 3.38
CA PRO A 17 13.77 -3.40 2.26
C PRO A 17 12.53 -4.17 1.82
N PHE A 18 12.48 -4.53 0.54
CA PHE A 18 11.39 -5.32 -0.06
C PHE A 18 11.05 -6.59 0.72
N GLU A 19 12.04 -7.29 1.26
CA GLU A 19 11.84 -8.56 1.99
C GLU A 19 10.91 -8.41 3.21
N LEU A 20 10.88 -7.24 3.85
CA LEU A 20 9.99 -7.01 4.99
C LEU A 20 8.53 -6.85 4.55
N VAL A 21 8.30 -6.11 3.47
CA VAL A 21 6.97 -5.96 2.86
C VAL A 21 6.50 -7.31 2.29
N LYS A 22 7.39 -8.00 1.58
CA LYS A 22 7.16 -9.33 1.02
C LYS A 22 6.67 -10.32 2.07
N LYS A 23 7.31 -10.34 3.25
CA LYS A 23 6.94 -11.23 4.35
C LYS A 23 5.50 -11.04 4.82
N VAL A 24 4.98 -9.81 4.81
CA VAL A 24 3.57 -9.54 5.15
C VAL A 24 2.64 -10.13 4.09
N PHE A 25 2.89 -9.82 2.81
CA PHE A 25 2.05 -10.29 1.71
C PHE A 25 2.15 -11.79 1.44
N ASP A 26 3.24 -12.45 1.82
CA ASP A 26 3.34 -13.93 1.77
C ASP A 26 2.32 -14.62 2.70
N GLY A 27 1.85 -13.93 3.74
CA GLY A 27 0.85 -14.44 4.66
C GLY A 27 -0.59 -14.14 4.24
N ILE A 28 -0.83 -13.24 3.29
CA ILE A 28 -2.17 -12.82 2.87
C ILE A 28 -2.63 -13.72 1.70
N PRO A 29 -3.74 -14.47 1.85
CA PRO A 29 -4.28 -15.29 0.77
C PRO A 29 -4.62 -14.45 -0.47
N GLU A 30 -4.38 -15.00 -1.67
CA GLU A 30 -4.66 -14.34 -2.95
C GLU A 30 -4.02 -12.94 -3.10
N ALA A 31 -2.95 -12.64 -2.37
CA ALA A 31 -2.30 -11.35 -2.47
C ALA A 31 -1.66 -11.10 -3.85
N HIS A 32 -1.41 -12.16 -4.63
CA HIS A 32 -0.82 -12.13 -5.97
C HIS A 32 0.27 -11.06 -6.11
N ARG A 33 1.23 -11.03 -5.16
CA ARG A 33 2.25 -9.99 -5.13
C ARG A 33 3.29 -10.16 -6.25
N PRO A 34 3.93 -9.07 -6.70
CA PRO A 34 5.05 -9.18 -7.63
C PRO A 34 6.19 -10.00 -7.01
N ASP A 35 6.72 -10.95 -7.77
CA ASP A 35 7.90 -11.73 -7.37
C ASP A 35 9.22 -10.99 -7.59
N ARG A 36 9.19 -9.96 -8.44
CA ARG A 36 10.37 -9.17 -8.78
C ARG A 36 10.02 -7.71 -8.73
N ILE A 37 10.79 -6.97 -7.96
CA ILE A 37 10.83 -5.51 -8.03
C ILE A 37 12.03 -5.06 -8.86
N ALA A 38 11.94 -3.87 -9.44
CA ALA A 38 13.08 -3.27 -10.11
C ALA A 38 14.19 -3.02 -9.09
N VAL A 39 15.38 -3.55 -9.38
CA VAL A 39 16.62 -3.26 -8.65
C VAL A 39 17.54 -2.53 -9.61
N PRO A 40 17.48 -1.19 -9.67
CA PRO A 40 18.37 -0.43 -10.53
C PRO A 40 19.82 -0.68 -10.13
N HIS A 41 20.70 -0.79 -11.13
CA HIS A 41 22.14 -0.89 -10.91
C HIS A 41 22.82 0.38 -11.38
N ARG A 42 23.87 0.78 -10.66
CA ARG A 42 24.77 1.84 -11.11
C ARG A 42 25.36 1.48 -12.47
N ARG A 43 25.46 2.47 -13.36
CA ARG A 43 26.05 2.32 -14.69
C ARG A 43 27.32 3.15 -14.74
N ASP A 44 28.45 2.48 -14.92
CA ASP A 44 29.75 3.13 -15.04
C ASP A 44 30.13 3.24 -16.52
N TYR A 45 30.10 4.47 -17.02
CA TYR A 45 30.43 4.85 -18.39
C TYR A 45 31.93 5.20 -18.57
N ALA A 46 32.75 4.98 -17.54
CA ALA A 46 34.16 5.36 -17.49
C ALA A 46 34.40 6.86 -17.77
N LEU A 47 33.55 7.73 -17.20
CA LEU A 47 33.66 9.18 -17.37
C LEU A 47 35.05 9.67 -16.90
N ARG A 48 35.57 10.67 -17.60
CA ARG A 48 36.81 11.34 -17.21
C ARG A 48 36.49 12.79 -16.86
N ASP A 49 37.16 13.32 -15.84
CA ASP A 49 36.93 14.69 -15.37
C ASP A 49 37.34 15.76 -16.39
N ASP A 50 38.20 15.40 -17.35
CA ASP A 50 38.72 16.31 -18.38
C ASP A 50 37.92 16.31 -19.69
N VAL A 51 36.94 15.40 -19.84
CA VAL A 51 36.12 15.31 -21.06
C VAL A 51 34.69 14.92 -20.70
N GLU A 52 33.72 15.77 -21.03
CA GLU A 52 32.28 15.47 -20.91
C GLU A 52 31.78 14.50 -22.00
N GLN A 53 32.46 13.35 -22.15
CA GLN A 53 32.09 12.31 -23.10
C GLN A 53 32.08 10.94 -22.42
N ILE A 54 31.10 10.11 -22.79
CA ILE A 54 31.06 8.70 -22.44
C ILE A 54 32.29 8.01 -23.05
N GLN A 55 33.07 7.30 -22.22
CA GLN A 55 34.26 6.59 -22.69
C GLN A 55 34.01 5.10 -22.93
N LYS A 56 32.90 4.56 -22.39
CA LYS A 56 32.57 3.13 -22.51
C LYS A 56 31.09 2.89 -22.82
N MET A 57 30.83 2.13 -23.88
CA MET A 57 29.50 1.62 -24.24
C MET A 57 29.60 0.14 -24.67
N PRO A 58 28.82 -0.79 -24.08
CA PRO A 58 27.90 -0.58 -22.97
C PRO A 58 28.63 -0.29 -21.64
N PRO A 59 28.01 0.42 -20.69
CA PRO A 59 28.62 0.72 -19.39
C PRO A 59 28.86 -0.55 -18.58
N THR A 60 29.85 -0.51 -17.69
CA THR A 60 30.03 -1.56 -16.68
C THR A 60 28.85 -1.53 -15.70
N VAL A 61 28.30 -2.70 -15.38
CA VAL A 61 27.25 -2.82 -14.36
C VAL A 61 27.88 -2.78 -12.99
N GLY A 62 27.54 -1.76 -12.21
CA GLY A 62 28.01 -1.59 -10.84
C GLY A 62 27.07 -2.19 -9.80
N LYS A 63 27.29 -1.80 -8.54
CA LYS A 63 26.45 -2.18 -7.39
C LYS A 63 24.99 -1.76 -7.61
N ALA A 64 24.07 -2.58 -7.10
CA ALA A 64 22.66 -2.25 -7.01
C ALA A 64 22.45 -0.98 -6.16
N PHE A 65 21.44 -0.19 -6.51
CA PHE A 65 20.87 0.79 -5.58
C PHE A 65 20.06 0.06 -4.51
N ALA A 66 19.95 0.66 -3.33
CA ALA A 66 18.99 0.20 -2.34
C ALA A 66 17.58 0.54 -2.85
N THR A 67 16.76 -0.48 -3.11
CA THR A 67 15.33 -0.29 -3.35
C THR A 67 14.61 -0.44 -2.01
N LEU A 68 14.18 0.69 -1.44
CA LEU A 68 13.37 0.73 -0.23
C LEU A 68 11.92 1.04 -0.59
N LEU A 69 11.00 0.48 0.19
CA LEU A 69 9.56 0.67 0.06
C LEU A 69 9.01 1.28 1.35
N PRO A 70 7.87 1.98 1.29
CA PRO A 70 7.11 2.28 2.50
C PRO A 70 6.79 1.00 3.28
N ALA A 71 7.00 1.03 4.58
CA ALA A 71 6.60 -0.04 5.48
C ALA A 71 5.08 -0.17 5.50
N VAL A 72 4.61 -1.38 5.71
CA VAL A 72 3.19 -1.72 5.83
C VAL A 72 2.90 -2.31 7.21
N ASP A 73 1.68 -2.15 7.69
CA ASP A 73 1.20 -2.81 8.90
C ASP A 73 0.92 -4.31 8.68
N ALA A 74 0.41 -4.98 9.70
CA ALA A 74 0.06 -6.41 9.62
C ALA A 74 -1.04 -6.71 8.60
N ASP A 75 -1.80 -5.69 8.20
CA ASP A 75 -2.83 -5.79 7.18
C ASP A 75 -2.29 -5.51 5.78
N GLY A 76 -1.02 -5.14 5.64
CA GLY A 76 -0.41 -4.81 4.35
C GLY A 76 -0.72 -3.40 3.85
N ASN A 77 -1.27 -2.52 4.69
CA ASN A 77 -1.51 -1.11 4.35
C ASN A 77 -0.32 -0.24 4.80
N GLU A 78 0.05 0.77 4.02
CA GLU A 78 1.20 1.62 4.33
C GLU A 78 1.01 2.41 5.64
N ILE A 79 2.08 2.46 6.46
CA ILE A 79 2.10 3.21 7.73
C ILE A 79 2.71 4.61 7.61
N ALA A 80 3.42 4.87 6.52
CA ALA A 80 3.96 6.17 6.16
C ALA A 80 3.04 6.87 5.15
N GLY A 81 3.25 8.17 4.96
CA GLY A 81 2.47 9.02 4.07
C GLY A 81 1.27 9.65 4.76
N ILE A 82 0.44 10.31 3.96
CA ILE A 82 -0.85 10.82 4.39
C ILE A 82 -1.85 9.66 4.25
N ARG A 83 -2.22 9.05 5.38
CA ARG A 83 -3.16 7.93 5.40
C ARG A 83 -4.58 8.47 5.30
N LEU A 84 -5.21 8.25 4.14
CA LEU A 84 -6.63 8.57 3.95
C LEU A 84 -7.50 7.73 4.90
N PRO A 85 -8.74 8.16 5.22
CA PRO A 85 -9.60 7.45 6.17
C PRO A 85 -9.78 5.96 5.84
N ASP A 86 -9.92 5.60 4.56
CA ASP A 86 -10.05 4.20 4.10
C ASP A 86 -8.80 3.34 4.40
N VAL A 87 -7.61 3.95 4.50
CA VAL A 87 -6.34 3.26 4.81
C VAL A 87 -6.09 3.23 6.32
N ALA A 88 -6.54 4.27 7.04
CA ALA A 88 -6.44 4.35 8.49
C ALA A 88 -7.49 3.47 9.21
N VAL A 89 -8.66 3.30 8.59
CA VAL A 89 -9.79 2.48 9.06
C VAL A 89 -10.15 1.46 7.98
N PRO A 90 -9.30 0.45 7.72
CA PRO A 90 -9.42 -0.38 6.53
C PRO A 90 -10.55 -1.42 6.62
N LEU A 91 -11.18 -1.68 5.48
CA LEU A 91 -12.02 -2.87 5.20
C LEU A 91 -11.32 -3.85 4.24
N ALA A 92 -10.16 -3.46 3.72
CA ALA A 92 -9.35 -4.21 2.78
C ALA A 92 -7.88 -3.78 2.90
N THR A 93 -7.01 -4.55 2.27
CA THR A 93 -5.66 -4.09 1.94
C THR A 93 -5.68 -3.39 0.59
N TYR A 94 -5.12 -2.19 0.54
CA TYR A 94 -5.01 -1.40 -0.68
C TYR A 94 -3.55 -1.38 -1.10
N THR A 95 -3.27 -1.69 -2.36
CA THR A 95 -1.90 -1.65 -2.89
C THR A 95 -1.83 -0.83 -4.16
N GLY A 96 -0.71 -0.15 -4.38
CA GLY A 96 -0.42 0.57 -5.63
C GLY A 96 -0.05 -0.33 -6.81
N TRP A 97 -0.27 -1.64 -6.70
CA TRP A 97 0.08 -2.63 -7.70
C TRP A 97 -1.00 -3.72 -7.78
N THR A 98 -1.09 -4.38 -8.93
CA THR A 98 -1.83 -5.64 -9.11
C THR A 98 -1.23 -6.38 -10.29
N LEU A 99 -1.38 -7.70 -10.32
CA LEU A 99 -0.92 -8.51 -11.45
C LEU A 99 -2.00 -8.62 -12.53
N ARG A 100 -1.57 -8.91 -13.76
CA ARG A 100 -2.49 -9.10 -14.88
C ARG A 100 -3.36 -10.33 -14.68
N HIS A 101 -4.64 -10.23 -15.05
CA HIS A 101 -5.52 -11.38 -15.09
C HIS A 101 -5.08 -12.39 -16.16
N ARG A 102 -5.30 -13.69 -15.93
CA ARG A 102 -4.89 -14.76 -16.86
C ARG A 102 -5.47 -14.63 -18.26
N ASP A 103 -6.69 -14.13 -18.37
CA ASP A 103 -7.39 -13.98 -19.65
C ASP A 103 -6.73 -12.96 -20.58
N ILE A 104 -5.90 -12.06 -20.04
CA ILE A 104 -5.14 -11.08 -20.83
C ILE A 104 -3.64 -11.41 -20.92
N GLY A 105 -3.24 -12.60 -20.45
CA GLY A 105 -1.88 -13.11 -20.45
C GLY A 105 -0.90 -12.36 -19.54
N GLY A 106 0.25 -13.00 -19.27
CA GLY A 106 1.31 -12.40 -18.46
C GLY A 106 0.98 -12.29 -16.98
N GLU A 107 0.41 -13.35 -16.39
CA GLU A 107 -0.07 -13.39 -14.99
C GLU A 107 0.95 -12.95 -13.93
N THR A 108 2.25 -13.01 -14.22
CA THR A 108 3.32 -12.58 -13.29
C THR A 108 3.75 -11.13 -13.52
N GLN A 109 3.13 -10.41 -14.46
CA GLN A 109 3.45 -9.02 -14.77
C GLN A 109 2.48 -8.07 -14.08
N LEU A 110 2.98 -6.89 -13.72
CA LEU A 110 2.15 -5.81 -13.22
C LEU A 110 1.15 -5.35 -14.28
N LEU A 111 -0.09 -5.11 -13.86
CA LEU A 111 -1.03 -4.30 -14.60
C LEU A 111 -0.70 -2.83 -14.31
N MET A 112 -0.03 -2.19 -15.28
CA MET A 112 0.45 -0.81 -15.13
C MET A 112 -0.69 0.16 -14.75
N PHE A 113 -0.41 1.02 -13.77
CA PHE A 113 -1.34 2.03 -13.23
C PHE A 113 -2.59 1.50 -12.53
N ALA A 114 -2.67 0.19 -12.28
CA ALA A 114 -3.72 -0.41 -11.49
C ALA A 114 -3.20 -0.85 -10.12
N GLY A 115 -4.01 -0.58 -9.09
CA GLY A 115 -3.84 -1.12 -7.74
C GLY A 115 -4.78 -2.28 -7.46
N ALA A 116 -4.59 -2.96 -6.34
CA ALA A 116 -5.49 -3.99 -5.86
C ALA A 116 -6.26 -3.53 -4.61
N THR A 117 -7.49 -4.03 -4.47
CA THR A 117 -8.27 -3.99 -3.23
C THR A 117 -8.52 -5.43 -2.79
N MET A 118 -7.77 -5.88 -1.79
CA MET A 118 -7.84 -7.25 -1.26
C MET A 118 -8.67 -7.24 0.01
N ARG A 119 -9.94 -7.64 -0.13
CA ARG A 119 -10.94 -7.58 0.95
C ARG A 119 -10.45 -8.34 2.18
N PHE A 120 -10.80 -7.83 3.37
CA PHE A 120 -10.77 -8.67 4.56
C PHE A 120 -11.93 -9.66 4.51
N ALA A 121 -11.79 -10.79 5.18
CA ALA A 121 -12.93 -11.68 5.42
C ALA A 121 -14.06 -10.91 6.13
N SER A 122 -15.32 -11.16 5.77
CA SER A 122 -16.45 -10.48 6.41
C SER A 122 -16.68 -11.00 7.84
N THR A 123 -16.45 -12.31 8.05
CA THR A 123 -16.64 -12.99 9.34
C THR A 123 -15.40 -13.76 9.80
N GLU A 124 -15.33 -14.07 11.10
CA GLU A 124 -14.26 -14.89 11.68
C GLU A 124 -14.20 -16.28 11.01
N SER A 125 -15.35 -16.90 10.78
CA SER A 125 -15.43 -18.22 10.14
C SER A 125 -14.81 -18.22 8.74
N GLN A 126 -15.09 -17.18 7.94
CA GLN A 126 -14.49 -17.01 6.63
C GLN A 126 -12.98 -16.80 6.71
N ARG A 127 -12.52 -15.95 7.65
CA ARG A 127 -11.09 -15.72 7.89
C ARG A 127 -10.36 -17.02 8.20
N VAL A 128 -10.91 -17.82 9.12
CA VAL A 128 -10.32 -19.11 9.52
C VAL A 128 -10.31 -20.08 8.34
N ALA A 129 -11.39 -20.12 7.55
CA ALA A 129 -11.49 -21.02 6.39
C ALA A 129 -10.49 -20.66 5.27
N SER A 130 -10.23 -19.37 5.03
CA SER A 130 -9.24 -18.92 4.03
C SER A 130 -7.81 -18.93 4.55
N GLY A 131 -7.61 -19.05 5.87
CA GLY A 131 -6.29 -18.93 6.50
C GLY A 131 -5.75 -17.51 6.50
N ASP A 132 -6.62 -16.50 6.37
CA ASP A 132 -6.22 -15.10 6.35
C ASP A 132 -5.76 -14.65 7.75
N PRO A 133 -4.53 -14.13 7.92
CA PRO A 133 -4.04 -13.69 9.22
C PRO A 133 -4.69 -12.37 9.67
N ARG A 134 -5.30 -11.62 8.75
CA ARG A 134 -5.90 -10.32 9.03
C ARG A 134 -7.25 -10.52 9.73
N PRO A 135 -7.53 -9.81 10.84
CA PRO A 135 -8.85 -9.81 11.46
C PRO A 135 -9.97 -9.54 10.45
N SER A 136 -11.09 -10.27 10.58
CA SER A 136 -12.27 -10.05 9.74
C SER A 136 -12.93 -8.69 10.04
N ILE A 137 -13.81 -8.23 9.15
CA ILE A 137 -14.57 -6.99 9.34
C ILE A 137 -15.39 -7.06 10.64
N ALA A 138 -16.08 -8.17 10.90
CA ALA A 138 -16.87 -8.38 12.11
C ALA A 138 -16.04 -8.36 13.41
N GLU A 139 -14.77 -8.77 13.36
CA GLU A 139 -13.86 -8.72 14.51
C GLU A 139 -13.29 -7.31 14.74
N ARG A 140 -13.11 -6.52 13.67
CA ARG A 140 -12.55 -5.15 13.74
C ARG A 140 -13.55 -4.11 14.21
N TYR A 141 -14.79 -4.23 13.71
CA TYR A 141 -15.80 -3.20 13.82
C TYR A 141 -17.08 -3.81 14.40
N PRO A 142 -17.46 -3.46 15.63
CA PRO A 142 -18.68 -3.99 16.25
C PRO A 142 -19.97 -3.66 15.49
N SER A 143 -19.98 -2.57 14.71
CA SER A 143 -21.10 -2.16 13.87
C SER A 143 -20.66 -1.20 12.76
N LYS A 144 -21.53 -1.01 11.76
CA LYS A 144 -21.37 0.00 10.70
C LYS A 144 -21.19 1.40 11.31
N ASP A 145 -22.01 1.76 12.29
CA ASP A 145 -21.94 3.08 12.96
C ASP A 145 -20.59 3.31 13.64
N GLN A 146 -20.05 2.29 14.33
CA GLN A 146 -18.73 2.36 14.95
C GLN A 146 -17.61 2.49 13.92
N TYR A 147 -17.74 1.82 12.78
CA TYR A 147 -16.81 1.99 11.66
C TYR A 147 -16.87 3.42 11.09
N LEU A 148 -18.06 3.93 10.78
CA LEU A 148 -18.23 5.28 10.22
C LEU A 148 -17.79 6.38 11.19
N ALA A 149 -18.01 6.20 12.50
CA ALA A 149 -17.50 7.11 13.52
C ALA A 149 -15.96 7.16 13.54
N ARG A 150 -15.28 6.01 13.38
CA ARG A 150 -13.81 5.96 13.25
C ARG A 150 -13.33 6.64 11.97
N VAL A 151 -14.01 6.41 10.85
CA VAL A 151 -13.68 7.07 9.56
C VAL A 151 -13.78 8.59 9.70
N ARG A 152 -14.87 9.09 10.28
CA ARG A 152 -15.07 10.51 10.54
C ARG A 152 -13.95 11.09 11.41
N HIS A 153 -13.60 10.40 12.49
CA HIS A 153 -12.51 10.81 13.38
C HIS A 153 -11.16 10.93 12.66
N GLU A 154 -10.83 9.99 11.77
CA GLU A 154 -9.59 10.10 10.97
C GLU A 154 -9.67 11.22 9.91
N ALA A 155 -10.85 11.49 9.34
CA ALA A 155 -11.04 12.64 8.44
C ALA A 155 -10.87 13.98 9.18
N GLU A 156 -11.46 14.13 10.36
CA GLU A 156 -11.31 15.31 11.22
C GLU A 156 -9.84 15.58 11.57
N LYS A 157 -9.06 14.53 11.90
CA LYS A 157 -7.61 14.66 12.10
C LYS A 157 -6.88 15.20 10.87
N LEU A 158 -7.25 14.76 9.67
CA LEU A 158 -6.64 15.25 8.43
C LEU A 158 -6.98 16.71 8.18
N VAL A 159 -8.18 17.16 8.57
CA VAL A 159 -8.58 18.58 8.52
C VAL A 159 -7.74 19.40 9.51
N GLU A 160 -7.59 18.94 10.75
CA GLU A 160 -6.73 19.59 11.75
C GLU A 160 -5.27 19.72 11.26
N GLN A 161 -4.77 18.68 10.57
CA GLN A 161 -3.44 18.66 9.95
C GLN A 161 -3.36 19.42 8.62
N ARG A 162 -4.48 19.95 8.11
CA ARG A 162 -4.60 20.70 6.85
C ARG A 162 -4.30 19.88 5.60
N TYR A 163 -4.53 18.56 5.66
CA TYR A 163 -4.45 17.64 4.52
C TYR A 163 -5.80 17.37 3.85
N MET A 164 -6.91 17.73 4.51
CA MET A 164 -8.28 17.58 4.02
C MET A 164 -9.07 18.86 4.29
N LEU A 165 -10.07 19.16 3.47
CA LEU A 165 -11.00 20.26 3.72
C LEU A 165 -12.14 19.79 4.64
N GLU A 166 -12.69 20.69 5.44
CA GLU A 166 -13.81 20.36 6.34
C GLU A 166 -15.04 19.84 5.56
N GLU A 167 -15.30 20.37 4.37
CA GLU A 167 -16.37 19.93 3.48
C GLU A 167 -16.19 18.49 2.95
N ASP A 168 -14.97 17.95 2.96
CA ASP A 168 -14.67 16.60 2.46
C ASP A 168 -14.93 15.50 3.52
N ILE A 169 -15.25 15.88 4.77
CA ILE A 169 -15.52 14.91 5.84
C ILE A 169 -16.75 14.06 5.48
N GLU A 170 -17.87 14.69 5.12
CA GLU A 170 -19.10 13.96 4.78
C GLU A 170 -18.91 13.09 3.54
N PHE A 171 -18.21 13.61 2.52
CA PHE A 171 -17.89 12.83 1.33
C PHE A 171 -17.07 11.56 1.66
N SER A 172 -16.11 11.69 2.58
CA SER A 172 -15.30 10.56 3.04
C SER A 172 -16.15 9.51 3.78
N VAL A 173 -17.08 9.96 4.63
CA VAL A 173 -18.00 9.08 5.38
C VAL A 173 -18.99 8.38 4.43
N GLU A 174 -19.60 9.10 3.48
CA GLU A 174 -20.50 8.53 2.47
C GLU A 174 -19.80 7.50 1.57
N ARG A 175 -18.54 7.76 1.22
CA ARG A 175 -17.73 6.79 0.47
C ARG A 175 -17.43 5.55 1.30
N ALA A 176 -17.04 5.73 2.57
CA ALA A 176 -16.79 4.61 3.48
C ALA A 176 -18.04 3.76 3.72
N GLU A 177 -19.22 4.38 3.80
CA GLU A 177 -20.50 3.68 3.88
C GLU A 177 -20.73 2.77 2.68
N ARG A 178 -20.51 3.27 1.46
CA ARG A 178 -20.63 2.45 0.24
C ARG A 178 -19.63 1.29 0.23
N PHE A 179 -18.41 1.52 0.70
CA PHE A 179 -17.43 0.44 0.84
C PHE A 179 -17.83 -0.58 1.89
N TRP A 180 -18.38 -0.15 3.02
CA TRP A 180 -18.93 -1.06 4.02
C TRP A 180 -19.97 -1.98 3.37
N ASP A 181 -21.00 -1.41 2.75
CA ASP A 181 -22.10 -2.20 2.16
C ASP A 181 -21.61 -3.18 1.08
N TYR A 182 -20.58 -2.80 0.32
CA TYR A 182 -20.01 -3.64 -0.73
C TYR A 182 -19.03 -4.72 -0.22
N LEU A 183 -18.27 -4.44 0.83
CA LEU A 183 -17.18 -5.30 1.31
C LEU A 183 -17.58 -6.14 2.53
N SER A 184 -18.58 -5.72 3.29
CA SER A 184 -19.08 -6.45 4.45
C SER A 184 -20.18 -7.46 4.12
N THR A 185 -20.71 -7.44 2.89
CA THR A 185 -21.70 -8.42 2.42
C THR A 185 -21.03 -9.73 2.06
N GLU A 186 -21.64 -10.84 2.47
CA GLU A 186 -21.20 -12.17 2.06
C GLU A 186 -21.38 -12.31 0.54
N GLY A 187 -20.29 -12.54 -0.18
CA GLY A 187 -20.31 -12.87 -1.61
C GLY A 187 -20.78 -14.28 -1.88
#